data_AF-A0A498RCG9-F1
#
_entry.id   AF-A0A498RCG9-F1
#
_cell.length_a   1.000
_cell.length_b   1.000
_cell.length_c   1.000
_cell.angle_alpha   90.00
_cell.angle_beta   90.00
_cell.angle_gamma   90.00
#
_symmetry.space_group_name_H-M   'P 1'
#
loop_
_entity.id
_entity.type
_entity.pdbx_description
1 polymer ?
#
loop_
_entity_poly.entity_id
_entity_poly.type
_entity_poly.pdbx_seq_one_letter_code
_entity_poly.pdbx_strand_id
1 'polypeptide(L)'
;MLIQDVNLAVTLARTLWFNTYRGKVTDELDNYLATLRIIPCLPLDRSEVPADAPEVIPYLLVLVEDAVMEAADLIPFESKLSEVLLPQMQREHFRPEFCHFVYPSPSYMAQGNGSSKIN
;
A
#
# COMPACT_ATOMS: atom_id res chain seq x y z
N MET A 1 -6.47 -4.86 19.92
CA MET A 1 -7.73 -4.69 19.16
C MET A 1 -7.42 -5.18 17.76
N LEU A 2 -8.11 -6.20 17.26
CA LEU A 2 -7.78 -6.81 15.97
C LEU A 2 -8.21 -5.87 14.85
N ILE A 3 -7.39 -5.68 13.82
CA ILE A 3 -7.70 -4.77 12.69
C ILE A 3 -8.96 -5.22 11.92
N GLN A 4 -9.38 -6.49 12.07
CA GLN A 4 -10.53 -7.09 11.37
C GLN A 4 -11.86 -6.33 11.56
N ASP A 5 -12.04 -5.56 12.64
CA ASP A 5 -13.30 -4.84 12.91
C ASP A 5 -13.20 -3.30 12.79
N VAL A 6 -12.03 -2.76 12.44
CA VAL A 6 -11.78 -1.32 12.38
C VAL A 6 -12.02 -0.76 10.97
N ASN A 7 -12.83 0.28 10.81
CA ASN A 7 -12.87 1.04 9.56
C ASN A 7 -11.62 1.92 9.42
N LEU A 8 -10.97 1.87 8.26
CA LEU A 8 -9.78 2.67 7.97
C LEU A 8 -10.17 3.96 7.27
N ALA A 9 -9.62 5.07 7.74
CA ALA A 9 -9.65 6.34 7.01
C ALA A 9 -8.27 6.60 6.38
N VAL A 10 -8.27 7.00 5.10
CA VAL A 10 -7.04 7.33 4.37
C VAL A 10 -7.10 8.79 3.92
N THR A 11 -6.11 9.57 4.36
CA THR A 11 -5.90 10.93 3.86
C THR A 11 -4.75 10.94 2.87
N LEU A 12 -5.02 11.38 1.64
CA LEU A 12 -4.04 11.42 0.55
C LEU A 12 -3.57 12.84 0.25
N ALA A 13 -2.26 13.02 0.13
CA ALA A 13 -1.62 14.24 -0.34
C ALA A 13 -0.80 13.95 -1.60
N ARG A 14 -1.04 14.70 -2.68
CA ARG A 14 -0.19 14.65 -3.87
C ARG A 14 1.17 15.26 -3.54
N THR A 15 2.24 14.61 -3.98
CA THR A 15 3.61 15.11 -3.80
C THR A 15 4.09 15.87 -5.05
N LEU A 16 5.21 16.58 -4.95
CA LEU A 16 5.87 17.21 -6.10
C LEU A 16 6.57 16.19 -7.03
N TRP A 17 6.58 14.91 -6.65
CA TRP A 17 7.11 13.84 -7.48
C TRP A 17 6.06 13.38 -8.51
N PHE A 18 6.53 12.92 -9.66
CA PHE A 18 5.65 12.41 -10.71
C PHE A 18 4.69 11.34 -10.16
N ASN A 19 3.40 11.70 -10.15
CA ASN A 19 2.28 10.82 -9.81
C ASN A 19 2.37 10.10 -8.46
N THR A 20 3.19 10.56 -7.53
CA THR A 20 3.34 9.90 -6.23
C THR A 20 2.47 10.60 -5.18
N TYR A 21 1.80 9.81 -4.35
CA TYR A 21 0.96 10.28 -3.25
C TYR A 21 1.55 9.83 -1.93
N ARG A 22 1.35 10.65 -0.89
CA ARG A 22 1.57 10.25 0.49
C ARG A 22 0.23 10.00 1.16
N GLY A 23 0.10 8.90 1.88
CA GLY A 23 -1.09 8.53 2.63
C GLY A 23 -0.83 8.53 4.12
N LYS A 24 -1.77 9.04 4.91
CA LYS A 24 -1.87 8.76 6.36
C LYS A 24 -3.07 7.85 6.57
N VAL A 25 -2.88 6.74 7.28
CA VAL A 25 -3.96 5.82 7.67
C VAL A 25 -4.27 6.02 9.14
N THR A 26 -5.56 6.15 9.45
CA THR A 26 -6.07 6.24 10.81
C THR A 26 -7.23 5.28 11.03
N ASP A 27 -7.49 4.96 12.31
CA ASP A 27 -8.71 4.28 12.71
C ASP A 27 -9.90 5.25 12.83
N GLU A 28 -11.04 4.73 13.27
CA GLU A 28 -12.29 5.47 13.48
C GLU A 28 -12.20 6.58 14.52
N LEU A 29 -11.21 6.52 15.41
CA LEU A 29 -10.97 7.47 16.48
C LEU A 29 -9.85 8.47 16.12
N ASP A 30 -9.42 8.49 14.84
CA ASP A 30 -8.32 9.29 14.31
C ASP A 30 -6.93 8.93 14.89
N ASN A 31 -6.79 7.74 15.51
CA ASN A 31 -5.50 7.26 15.94
C ASN A 31 -4.65 6.87 14.73
N TYR A 32 -3.37 7.23 14.76
CA TYR A 32 -2.42 6.89 13.72
C TYR A 32 -2.18 5.38 13.61
N LEU A 33 -2.22 4.85 12.40
CA LEU A 33 -1.91 3.45 12.11
C LEU A 33 -0.70 3.28 11.19
N ALA A 34 -0.63 4.04 10.09
CA ALA A 34 0.44 3.87 9.12
C ALA A 34 0.67 5.11 8.24
N THR A 35 1.89 5.20 7.69
CA THR A 35 2.26 6.13 6.63
C THR A 35 2.54 5.36 5.34
N LEU A 36 1.94 5.82 4.24
CA LEU A 36 2.01 5.18 2.94
C LEU A 36 2.68 6.09 1.92
N ARG A 37 3.43 5.50 0.99
CA ARG A 37 3.71 6.09 -0.32
C ARG A 37 2.99 5.26 -1.38
N ILE A 38 2.16 5.92 -2.18
CA ILE A 38 1.34 5.28 -3.20
C ILE A 38 1.81 5.74 -4.56
N ILE A 39 2.12 4.77 -5.42
CA ILE A 39 2.61 4.96 -6.78
C ILE A 39 1.61 4.26 -7.72
N PRO A 40 0.81 5.01 -8.49
CA PRO A 40 -0.01 4.46 -9.55
C PRO A 40 0.87 3.89 -10.64
N CYS A 41 0.71 2.61 -10.95
CA CYS A 41 1.44 1.92 -12.01
C CYS A 41 0.55 1.85 -13.24
N LEU A 42 0.81 2.73 -14.21
CA LEU A 42 0.08 2.77 -15.47
C LEU A 42 0.79 1.91 -16.52
N PRO A 43 0.05 1.09 -17.30
CA PRO A 43 0.58 0.47 -18.50
C PRO A 43 1.10 1.53 -19.49
N LEU A 44 2.15 1.20 -20.23
CA LEU A 44 2.64 2.01 -21.34
C LEU A 44 1.68 1.93 -22.53
N ASP A 45 1.79 2.91 -23.44
CA ASP A 45 1.04 2.86 -24.69
C ASP A 45 1.53 1.67 -25.56
N ARG A 46 0.63 1.01 -26.29
CA ARG A 46 0.99 -0.15 -27.12
C ARG A 46 1.98 0.20 -28.21
N SER A 47 1.99 1.45 -28.67
CA SER A 47 2.94 1.95 -29.67
C SER A 47 4.37 2.09 -29.13
N GLU A 48 4.56 2.12 -27.81
CA GLU A 48 5.85 2.27 -27.14
C GLU A 48 6.52 0.94 -26.81
N VAL A 49 5.84 -0.19 -27.06
CA VAL A 49 6.32 -1.54 -26.74
C VAL A 49 6.30 -2.47 -27.97
N PRO A 50 7.10 -3.55 -27.98
CA PRO A 50 7.05 -4.55 -29.05
C PRO A 50 5.67 -5.17 -29.27
N ALA A 51 5.42 -5.65 -30.48
CA ALA A 51 4.14 -6.24 -30.88
C ALA A 51 3.79 -7.54 -30.14
N ASP A 52 4.77 -8.20 -29.51
CA ASP A 52 4.62 -9.40 -28.70
C ASP A 52 4.66 -9.12 -27.18
N ALA A 53 4.76 -7.86 -26.77
CA ALA A 53 4.77 -7.53 -25.35
C ALA A 53 3.46 -7.97 -24.67
N PRO A 54 3.51 -8.49 -23.43
CA PRO A 54 2.32 -8.95 -22.72
C PRO A 54 1.39 -7.77 -22.39
N GLU A 55 0.09 -8.06 -22.35
CA GLU A 55 -0.90 -7.13 -21.80
C GLU A 55 -0.80 -7.13 -20.27
N VAL A 56 -0.89 -5.94 -19.68
CA VAL A 56 -0.83 -5.75 -18.23
C VAL A 56 -1.96 -4.84 -17.78
N ILE A 57 -2.45 -5.08 -16.57
CA ILE A 57 -3.50 -4.28 -15.96
C ILE A 57 -2.88 -3.24 -15.00
N PRO A 58 -3.47 -2.03 -14.90
CA PRO A 58 -3.03 -1.03 -13.94
C PRO A 58 -3.20 -1.52 -12.49
N TYR A 59 -2.30 -1.09 -11.61
CA TYR A 59 -2.34 -1.42 -10.19
C TYR A 59 -1.78 -0.28 -9.35
N LEU A 60 -1.98 -0.35 -8.03
CA LEU A 60 -1.35 0.56 -7.08
C LEU A 60 -0.17 -0.14 -6.42
N LEU A 61 1.02 0.44 -6.51
CA LEU A 61 2.13 0.05 -5.65
C LEU A 61 2.04 0.85 -4.35
N VAL A 62 1.90 0.17 -3.23
CA VAL A 62 1.70 0.77 -1.91
C VAL A 62 2.90 0.43 -1.04
N LEU A 63 3.75 1.42 -0.78
CA LEU A 63 4.86 1.29 0.14
C LEU A 63 4.37 1.68 1.53
N VAL A 64 4.40 0.74 2.46
CA VAL A 64 4.11 0.99 3.87
C VAL A 64 5.40 1.45 4.54
N GLU A 65 5.61 2.77 4.57
CA GLU A 65 6.86 3.37 5.07
C GLU A 65 7.02 3.22 6.58
N ASP A 66 5.90 3.26 7.30
CA ASP A 66 5.82 3.12 8.75
C ASP A 66 4.43 2.57 9.13
N ALA A 67 4.38 1.72 10.14
CA ALA A 67 3.14 1.09 10.60
C ALA A 67 3.24 0.67 12.07
N VAL A 68 2.18 0.91 12.83
CA VAL A 68 2.03 0.49 14.22
C VAL A 68 0.97 -0.62 14.27
N MET A 69 1.38 -1.85 13.99
CA MET A 69 0.51 -3.03 14.01
C MET A 69 1.31 -4.32 14.23
N GLU A 70 0.62 -5.36 14.67
CA GLU A 70 1.20 -6.69 14.84
C GLU A 70 1.22 -7.45 13.50
N ALA A 71 2.13 -8.42 13.37
CA ALA A 71 2.24 -9.22 12.15
C ALA A 71 0.95 -9.99 11.79
N ALA A 72 0.14 -10.35 12.80
CA ALA A 72 -1.14 -11.01 12.60
C ALA A 72 -2.20 -10.12 11.93
N ASP A 73 -2.05 -8.80 12.02
CA ASP A 73 -2.98 -7.82 11.49
C ASP A 73 -2.64 -7.35 10.06
N LEU A 74 -1.50 -7.78 9.49
CA LEU A 74 -1.03 -7.37 8.17
C LEU A 74 -2.03 -7.70 7.05
N ILE A 75 -2.48 -8.95 6.95
CA ILE A 75 -3.40 -9.37 5.88
C ILE A 75 -4.77 -8.66 5.99
N PRO A 76 -5.40 -8.58 7.18
CA PRO A 76 -6.58 -7.74 7.37
C PRO A 76 -6.38 -6.28 6.99
N PHE A 77 -5.24 -5.69 7.36
CA PHE A 77 -4.90 -4.31 7.04
C PHE A 77 -4.82 -4.09 5.53
N GLU A 78 -4.08 -4.94 4.80
CA GLU A 78 -3.91 -4.85 3.35
C GLU A 78 -5.23 -4.98 2.60
N SER A 79 -6.08 -5.90 3.04
CA SER A 79 -7.39 -6.16 2.44
C SER A 79 -8.29 -4.93 2.58
N LYS A 80 -8.43 -4.40 3.79
CA LYS A 80 -9.22 -3.18 4.05
C LYS A 80 -8.65 -1.95 3.37
N LEU A 81 -7.33 -1.80 3.37
CA LEU A 81 -6.69 -0.67 2.73
C LEU A 81 -6.90 -0.71 1.21
N SER A 82 -6.93 -1.89 0.60
CA SER A 82 -7.26 -2.06 -0.82
C SER A 82 -8.71 -1.63 -1.13
N GLU A 83 -9.67 -2.01 -0.28
CA GLU A 83 -11.08 -1.61 -0.42
C GLU A 83 -11.25 -0.08 -0.36
N VAL A 84 -10.42 0.61 0.42
CA VAL A 84 -10.45 2.08 0.51
C VAL A 84 -9.68 2.74 -0.64
N LEU A 85 -8.47 2.26 -0.95
CA LEU A 85 -7.59 2.90 -1.93
C LEU A 85 -8.06 2.74 -3.36
N LEU A 86 -8.54 1.55 -3.75
CA LEU A 86 -8.89 1.28 -5.15
C LEU A 86 -9.98 2.26 -5.65
N PRO A 87 -11.13 2.44 -4.97
CA PRO A 87 -12.14 3.41 -5.40
C PRO A 87 -11.66 4.86 -5.34
N GLN A 88 -10.88 5.24 -4.31
CA GLN A 88 -10.37 6.61 -4.16
C GLN A 88 -9.41 7.02 -5.28
N MET A 89 -8.68 6.05 -5.84
CA MET A 89 -7.67 6.28 -6.87
C MET A 89 -8.19 6.08 -8.29
N GLN A 90 -9.44 5.64 -8.49
CA GLN A 90 -10.02 5.55 -9.82
C GLN A 90 -10.13 6.93 -10.49
N ARG A 91 -9.69 6.99 -11.74
CA ARG A 91 -9.77 8.13 -12.64
C ARG A 91 -10.27 7.67 -14.00
N GLU A 92 -10.62 8.62 -14.87
CA GLU A 92 -11.19 8.34 -16.19
C GLU A 92 -10.35 7.35 -17.02
N HIS A 93 -9.03 7.52 -17.03
CA HIS A 93 -8.08 6.67 -17.78
C HIS A 93 -7.22 5.77 -16.88
N PHE A 94 -7.56 5.62 -15.61
CA PHE A 94 -6.81 4.79 -14.67
C PHE A 94 -7.75 4.10 -13.69
N ARG A 95 -7.88 2.78 -13.82
CA ARG A 95 -8.74 1.94 -12.99
C ARG A 95 -7.92 0.78 -12.42
N PRO A 96 -7.20 1.00 -11.30
CA PRO A 96 -6.38 -0.05 -10.72
C PRO A 96 -7.26 -1.21 -10.25
N GLU A 97 -6.81 -2.45 -10.49
CA GLU A 97 -7.57 -3.65 -10.10
C GLU A 97 -7.12 -4.22 -8.75
N PHE A 98 -5.86 -4.00 -8.36
CA PHE A 98 -5.31 -4.50 -7.10
C PHE A 98 -4.23 -3.56 -6.53
N CYS A 99 -3.91 -3.78 -5.26
CA CYS A 99 -2.79 -3.15 -4.59
C CYS A 99 -1.64 -4.16 -4.42
N HIS A 100 -0.41 -3.71 -4.64
CA HIS A 100 0.81 -4.46 -4.35
C HIS A 100 1.49 -3.79 -3.15
N PHE A 101 1.49 -4.47 -2.00
CA PHE A 101 2.06 -3.93 -0.77
C PHE A 101 3.54 -4.26 -0.66
N VAL A 102 4.33 -3.25 -0.31
CA VAL A 102 5.76 -3.39 -0.05
C VAL A 102 6.07 -2.76 1.29
N TYR A 103 6.75 -3.51 2.15
CA TYR A 103 7.25 -3.02 3.43
C TYR A 103 8.76 -2.82 3.26
N PRO A 104 9.23 -1.60 2.90
CA PRO A 104 10.64 -1.29 2.88
C PRO A 104 11.21 -1.55 4.29
N SER A 105 11.93 -2.66 4.44
CA SER A 105 12.31 -3.18 5.75
C SER A 105 13.07 -2.13 6.56
N PRO A 106 12.78 -1.94 7.85
CA PRO A 106 13.87 -1.77 8.79
C PRO A 106 14.65 -3.09 8.75
N SER A 107 15.98 -3.05 8.77
CA SER A 107 16.91 -4.19 8.75
C SER A 107 16.66 -5.32 9.78
N TYR A 108 15.56 -5.27 10.54
CA TYR A 108 15.11 -6.23 11.53
C TYR A 108 14.43 -7.48 10.94
N MET A 109 13.69 -7.37 9.83
CA MET A 109 13.02 -8.53 9.21
C MET A 109 13.98 -9.49 8.50
N ALA A 110 15.21 -9.06 8.22
CA ALA A 110 16.26 -9.90 7.63
C ALA A 110 16.92 -10.86 8.64
N GLN A 111 16.64 -10.72 9.95
CA GLN A 111 17.11 -11.66 10.96
C GLN A 111 16.03 -12.72 11.23
N GLY A 112 15.92 -13.66 10.31
CA GLY A 112 15.39 -14.98 10.64
C GLY A 112 16.31 -15.66 11.67
N ASN A 113 15.75 -16.00 12.84
CA ASN A 113 16.38 -16.74 13.94
C ASN A 113 17.65 -16.13 14.55
N GLY A 114 17.49 -15.41 15.67
CA GLY A 114 18.61 -14.98 16.50
C GLY A 114 18.19 -14.58 17.91
N SER A 115 18.07 -15.58 18.78
CA SER A 115 18.17 -15.47 20.25
C SER A 115 16.96 -14.95 21.04
N SER A 116 16.26 -15.92 21.63
CA SER A 116 15.78 -15.80 23.01
C SER A 116 16.82 -15.13 23.89
N LYS A 117 16.40 -14.11 24.64
CA LYS A 117 16.77 -13.96 26.05
C LYS A 117 15.72 -13.12 26.77
N ILE A 118 14.96 -13.86 27.57
CA ILE A 118 14.35 -13.41 28.82
C ILE A 118 15.46 -12.80 29.68
N ASN A 119 15.26 -11.56 30.14
CA ASN A 119 15.62 -11.03 31.45
C ASN A 119 15.11 -9.59 31.57
#